data_AF-A0A6P0XN88-F1
#
_entry.id   AF-A0A6P0XN88-F1
#
_cell.length_a   1.000
_cell.length_b   1.000
_cell.length_c   1.000
_cell.angle_alpha   90.00
_cell.angle_beta   90.00
_cell.angle_gamma   90.00
#
_symmetry.space_group_name_H-M   'P 1'
#
loop_
_entity.id
_entity.type
_entity.pdbx_description
1 polymer ?
#
loop_
_entity_poly.entity_id
_entity_poly.type
_entity_poly.pdbx_seq_one_letter_code
_entity_poly.pdbx_strand_id
1 'polypeptide(L)' 'CQIESVFTADVGDNLIKKMQVEVLLRDGVIEEVRGEV' A
#
# COMPACT_ATOMS: atom_id res chain seq x y z
N CYS A 1 -8.42 2.67 15.75
CA CYS A 1 -7.09 2.87 15.16
C CYS A 1 -7.27 3.14 13.68
N GLN A 2 -6.85 4.30 13.18
CA GLN A 2 -6.83 4.60 11.76
C GLN A 2 -5.51 4.07 11.19
N ILE A 3 -5.56 3.32 10.11
CA ILE A 3 -4.36 2.89 9.37
C ILE A 3 -4.19 3.90 8.25
N GLU A 4 -3.06 4.62 8.26
CA GLU A 4 -2.69 5.54 7.19
C GLU A 4 -1.59 4.91 6.34
N SER A 5 -1.76 4.96 5.02
CA SER A 5 -0.74 4.59 4.04
C SER A 5 -0.29 5.84 3.31
N VAL A 6 1.02 6.07 3.27
CA VAL A 6 1.64 7.24 2.66
C VAL A 6 2.61 6.78 1.58
N PHE A 7 2.54 7.38 0.40
CA PHE A 7 3.43 7.09 -0.72
C PHE A 7 3.92 8.37 -1.37
N THR A 8 5.13 8.33 -1.92
CA THR A 8 5.70 9.40 -2.75
C THR A 8 5.16 9.31 -4.17
N ALA A 9 4.79 10.47 -4.73
CA ALA A 9 4.26 10.60 -6.08
C ALA A 9 4.98 11.73 -6.84
N ASP A 10 5.35 11.43 -8.08
CA ASP A 10 5.95 12.35 -9.04
C ASP A 10 5.08 12.48 -10.30
N VAL A 11 5.34 13.52 -11.10
CA VAL A 11 4.63 13.76 -12.36
C VAL A 11 4.92 12.62 -13.34
N GLY A 12 3.86 11.95 -13.79
CA GLY A 12 3.95 10.76 -14.67
C GLY A 12 3.62 9.45 -13.95
N ASP A 13 3.52 9.47 -12.62
CA ASP A 13 3.11 8.30 -11.86
C ASP A 13 1.64 7.91 -12.09
N ASN A 14 1.40 6.61 -12.15
CA ASN A 14 0.05 6.07 -12.16
C ASN A 14 -0.44 5.86 -10.73
N LEU A 15 -1.17 6.84 -10.21
CA LEU A 15 -1.67 6.81 -8.84
C LEU A 15 -2.64 5.65 -8.57
N ILE A 16 -3.43 5.23 -9.57
CA ILE A 16 -4.37 4.10 -9.42
C ILE A 16 -3.58 2.82 -9.12
N LYS A 17 -2.47 2.61 -9.84
CA LYS A 17 -1.60 1.47 -9.59
C LYS A 17 -0.86 1.56 -8.25
N LYS A 18 -0.32 2.74 -7.92
CA LYS A 18 0.36 2.96 -6.63
C LYS A 18 -0.55 2.79 -5.41
N MET A 19 -1.85 3.05 -5.55
CA MET A 19 -2.83 2.88 -4.48
C MET A 19 -3.40 1.46 -4.37
N GLN A 20 -3.18 0.58 -5.35
CA GLN A 20 -3.60 -0.82 -5.32
C GLN A 20 -2.64 -1.67 -4.48
N VAL A 21 -2.58 -1.36 -3.19
CA VAL A 21 -1.82 -2.15 -2.21
C VAL A 21 -2.78 -3.02 -1.42
N GLU A 22 -2.55 -4.34 -1.46
CA GLU A 22 -3.24 -5.31 -0.63
C GLU A 22 -2.32 -5.75 0.51
N VAL A 23 -2.84 -5.73 1.75
CA VAL A 23 -2.10 -6.15 2.95
C VAL A 23 -2.87 -7.28 3.62
N LEU A 24 -2.22 -8.44 3.77
CA LEU A 24 -2.75 -9.55 4.55
C LEU A 24 -2.26 -9.43 6.00
N LEU A 25 -3.21 -9.35 6.94
CA LEU A 25 -2.95 -9.22 8.37
C LEU A 25 -3.44 -10.47 9.11
N ARG A 26 -2.59 -11.08 9.93
CA ARG A 26 -2.96 -12.16 10.85
C ARG A 26 -2.39 -11.89 12.23
N ASP A 27 -3.24 -11.98 13.26
CA ASP A 27 -2.86 -11.77 14.66
C ASP A 27 -2.13 -10.44 14.92
N GLY A 28 -2.43 -9.41 14.12
CA GLY A 28 -1.80 -8.09 14.22
C GLY A 28 -0.43 -7.97 13.53
N VAL A 29 0.03 -9.01 12.83
CA VAL A 29 1.29 -9.02 12.06
C VAL A 29 0.98 -9.00 10.56
N ILE A 30 1.82 -8.28 9.79
CA ILE A 30 1.76 -8.26 8.33
C ILE A 30 2.36 -9.58 7.81
N GLU A 31 1.55 -10.39 7.14
CA GLU A 31 2.00 -11.64 6.51
C GLU A 31 2.50 -11.39 5.08
N GLU A 32 1.82 -10.52 4.33
CA GLU A 32 2.11 -10.26 2.93
C GLU A 32 1.67 -8.85 2.53
N VAL A 33 2.48 -8.20 1.69
CA VAL A 33 2.13 -6.93 1.04
C VAL A 33 2.27 -7.13 -0.46
N ARG A 34 1.19 -6.88 -1.21
CA ARG A 34 1.16 -6.93 -2.67
C ARG A 34 0.90 -5.53 -3.21
N GLY A 35 1.77 -5.04 -4.08
CA GLY A 35 1.68 -3.72 -4.71
C GLY A 35 2.90 -3.45 -5.59
N GLU A 36 2.81 -2.44 -6.46
CA GLU A 36 3.99 -1.91 -7.18
C GLU A 36 4.79 -0.98 -6.24
N VAL A 37 6.12 -1.14 -6.20
CA VAL A 37 7.05 -0.36 -5.36
C VAL A 37 7.48 0.92 -6.08
#